data_AF-A0A2V2Z5N4-F1
#
_entry.id   AF-A0A2V2Z5N4-F1
#
_cell.length_a   1.000
_cell.length_b   1.000
_cell.length_c   1.000
_cell.angle_alpha   90.00
_cell.angle_beta   90.00
_cell.angle_gamma   90.00
#
_symmetry.space_group_name_H-M   'P 1'
#
loop_
_entity.id
_entity.type
_entity.pdbx_description
1 polymer ?
#
loop_
_entity_poly.entity_id
_entity_poly.type
_entity_poly.pdbx_seq_one_letter_code
_entity_poly.pdbx_strand_id
1 'polypeptide(L)'
;MGMKLRTVIYSGKVEIDNVPVYTCKTCSRSEVFPVVKTDLTGLIGKLGAQPEKQSFRFDDWNEWANILVEACDARNKQPNPTFVDRLAGERIDMLLDLYSLAEKLGDEEWKNDISKRLTQLSHTASIHRSAIAQ
;
A
#
# COMPACT_ATOMS: atom_id res chain seq x y z
N MET A 1 14.35 -4.84 -12.77
CA MET A 1 14.00 -5.05 -11.34
C MET A 1 12.67 -5.78 -11.26
N GLY A 2 12.35 -6.43 -10.15
CA GLY A 2 11.01 -7.02 -9.96
C GLY A 2 10.41 -6.59 -8.63
N MET A 3 9.12 -6.24 -8.64
CA MET A 3 8.40 -5.94 -7.41
C MET A 3 8.03 -7.24 -6.69
N LYS A 4 8.18 -7.24 -5.37
CA LYS A 4 7.81 -8.33 -4.46
C LYS A 4 7.26 -7.73 -3.17
N LEU A 5 6.45 -8.49 -2.45
CA LEU A 5 6.06 -8.20 -1.08
C LEU A 5 7.13 -8.76 -0.14
N ARG A 6 7.50 -7.99 0.89
CA ARG A 6 8.50 -8.39 1.90
C ARG A 6 8.10 -7.89 3.28
N THR A 7 8.65 -8.54 4.29
CA THR A 7 8.67 -8.05 5.67
C THR A 7 9.82 -7.07 5.86
N VAL A 8 9.51 -5.88 6.38
CA VAL A 8 10.49 -4.89 6.82
C VAL A 8 10.64 -5.00 8.34
N ILE A 9 11.89 -5.11 8.81
CA ILE A 9 12.19 -5.19 10.24
C ILE A 9 12.67 -3.82 10.72
N TYR A 10 11.95 -3.22 11.66
CA TYR A 10 12.31 -1.94 12.28
C TYR A 10 12.78 -2.13 13.73
N SER A 11 13.94 -1.53 14.06
CA SER A 11 14.57 -1.59 15.39
C SER A 11 14.81 -3.00 15.94
N GLY A 12 14.79 -4.03 15.08
CA GLY A 12 14.87 -5.44 15.47
C GLY A 12 13.68 -5.95 16.30
N LYS A 13 12.61 -5.15 16.45
CA LYS A 13 11.46 -5.44 17.31
C LYS A 13 10.13 -5.44 16.57
N VAL A 14 10.02 -4.67 15.50
CA VAL A 14 8.78 -4.53 14.74
C VAL A 14 8.94 -5.21 13.39
N GLU A 15 8.02 -6.12 13.09
CA GLU A 15 7.89 -6.75 11.78
C GLU A 15 6.73 -6.09 11.04
N ILE A 16 6.99 -5.56 9.84
CA ILE A 16 5.98 -4.93 8.99
C ILE A 16 5.87 -5.75 7.71
N ASP A 17 4.82 -6.55 7.62
CA ASP A 17 4.55 -7.46 6.51
C ASP A 17 3.95 -6.76 5.29
N ASN A 18 3.99 -7.45 4.16
CA ASN A 18 3.38 -7.05 2.89
C ASN A 18 3.82 -5.67 2.38
N VAL A 19 5.06 -5.27 2.66
CA VAL A 19 5.63 -4.04 2.11
C VAL A 19 6.06 -4.29 0.66
N PRO A 20 5.53 -3.55 -0.32
CA PRO A 20 5.98 -3.62 -1.70
C PRO A 20 7.41 -3.10 -1.84
N VAL A 21 8.31 -3.91 -2.40
CA VAL A 21 9.71 -3.54 -2.66
C VAL A 21 10.14 -3.93 -4.07
N TYR A 22 10.95 -3.10 -4.70
CA TYR A 22 11.73 -3.49 -5.87
C TYR A 22 12.98 -4.23 -5.42
N THR A 23 13.24 -5.40 -6.00
CA THR A 23 14.49 -6.13 -5.80
C THR A 23 15.25 -6.23 -7.12
N CYS A 24 16.54 -5.85 -7.09
CA CYS A 24 17.47 -6.12 -8.17
C CYS A 24 17.78 -7.61 -8.24
N LYS A 25 17.65 -8.22 -9.42
CA LYS A 25 17.94 -9.65 -9.61
C LYS A 25 19.45 -9.96 -9.62
N THR A 26 20.30 -8.96 -9.85
CA THR A 26 21.74 -9.12 -9.99
C THR A 26 22.49 -8.96 -8.67
N CYS A 27 22.16 -7.93 -7.89
CA CYS A 27 22.87 -7.62 -6.63
C CYS A 27 22.02 -7.81 -5.37
N SER A 28 20.78 -8.28 -5.50
CA SER A 28 19.83 -8.50 -4.39
C SER A 28 19.48 -7.26 -3.56
N ARG A 29 19.90 -6.05 -3.97
CA ARG A 29 19.48 -4.80 -3.34
C ARG A 29 17.97 -4.63 -3.45
N SER A 30 17.33 -4.34 -2.33
CA SER A 30 15.90 -4.03 -2.25
C SER A 30 15.67 -2.57 -1.91
N GLU A 31 14.64 -1.98 -2.51
CA GLU A 31 14.16 -0.64 -2.20
C GLU A 31 12.64 -0.65 -2.08
N VAL A 32 12.11 0.10 -1.11
CA VAL A 32 10.66 0.26 -0.92
C VAL A 32 10.06 0.92 -2.16
N PHE A 33 8.91 0.43 -2.60
CA PHE A 33 8.23 0.95 -3.77
C PHE A 33 7.96 2.46 -3.57
N PRO A 34 8.41 3.35 -4.47
CA PRO A 34 8.45 4.80 -4.19
C PRO A 34 7.10 5.39 -3.78
N VAL A 35 6.01 4.91 -4.39
CA VAL A 35 4.65 5.38 -4.14
C VAL A 35 4.22 5.19 -2.69
N VAL A 36 4.68 4.12 -2.01
CA VAL A 36 4.26 3.80 -0.63
C VAL A 36 5.32 4.18 0.41
N LYS A 37 6.47 4.70 -0.03
CA LYS A 37 7.61 4.99 0.85
C LYS A 37 7.25 6.02 1.92
N THR A 38 6.54 7.08 1.55
CA THR A 38 6.11 8.13 2.49
C THR A 38 5.17 7.57 3.56
N ASP A 39 4.19 6.75 3.17
CA ASP A 39 3.26 6.14 4.10
C ASP A 39 3.95 5.16 5.06
N LEU A 40 4.90 4.35 4.56
CA LEU A 40 5.72 3.47 5.39
C LEU A 40 6.56 4.27 6.40
N THR A 41 7.20 5.37 5.97
CA THR A 41 7.94 6.23 6.90
C THR A 41 7.03 6.90 7.92
N GLY A 42 5.79 7.24 7.54
CA GLY A 42 4.78 7.76 8.46
C GLY A 42 4.37 6.72 9.51
N LEU A 43 4.17 5.46 9.10
CA LEU A 43 3.91 4.34 10.02
C LEU A 43 5.07 4.16 11.00
N ILE A 44 6.31 4.10 10.50
CA ILE A 44 7.50 3.98 11.35
C ILE A 44 7.63 5.17 12.31
N GLY A 45 7.32 6.39 11.85
CA GLY A 45 7.31 7.58 12.69
C GLY A 45 6.34 7.48 13.87
N LYS A 46 5.16 6.88 13.67
CA LYS A 46 4.18 6.64 14.74
C LYS A 46 4.65 5.63 15.80
N LEU A 47 5.56 4.71 15.42
CA LEU A 47 6.11 3.71 16.34
C LEU A 47 7.18 4.28 17.28
N GLY A 48 7.77 5.42 16.93
CA GLY A 48 8.83 6.06 17.71
C GLY A 48 10.16 5.30 17.69
N ALA A 49 11.16 5.80 18.42
CA ALA A 49 12.53 5.28 18.37
C ALA A 49 12.73 3.95 19.12
N GLN A 50 11.87 3.66 20.11
CA GLN A 50 11.96 2.46 20.94
C GLN A 50 10.59 1.76 21.00
N PRO A 51 10.13 1.17 19.88
CA PRO A 51 8.87 0.46 19.88
C PRO A 51 8.96 -0.83 20.71
N GLU A 52 7.81 -1.28 21.19
CA GLU A 52 7.64 -2.64 21.71
C GLU A 52 7.67 -3.68 20.57
N LYS A 53 7.84 -4.95 20.94
CA LYS A 53 7.83 -6.05 19.97
C LYS A 53 6.40 -6.27 19.46
N GLN A 54 6.20 -6.15 18.16
CA GLN A 54 4.87 -6.25 17.54
C GLN A 54 4.98 -6.49 16.03
N SER A 55 3.88 -6.93 15.41
CA SER A 55 3.78 -7.17 13.98
C SER A 55 2.64 -6.35 13.37
N PHE A 56 2.87 -5.77 12.20
CA PHE A 56 1.89 -5.03 11.42
C PHE A 56 1.80 -5.57 10.01
N ARG A 57 0.62 -5.47 9.41
CA ARG A 57 0.41 -5.65 7.98
C ARG A 57 0.33 -4.28 7.33
N PHE A 58 1.25 -4.00 6.40
CA PHE A 58 1.26 -2.70 5.75
C PHE A 58 0.06 -2.49 4.82
N ASP A 59 -0.47 -3.57 4.25
CA ASP A 59 -1.68 -3.60 3.44
C ASP A 59 -2.97 -3.31 4.22
N ASP A 60 -2.94 -3.32 5.56
CA ASP A 60 -4.07 -2.84 6.37
C ASP A 60 -4.03 -1.30 6.53
N TRP A 61 -2.87 -0.69 6.29
CA TRP A 61 -2.62 0.74 6.48
C TRP A 61 -2.51 1.54 5.18
N ASN A 62 -2.20 0.85 4.09
CA ASN A 62 -1.94 1.43 2.78
C ASN A 62 -2.75 0.72 1.71
N GLU A 63 -3.69 1.44 1.12
CA GLU A 63 -4.64 0.92 0.15
C GLU A 63 -3.96 0.42 -1.13
N TRP A 64 -2.88 1.09 -1.53
CA TRP A 64 -2.13 0.66 -2.70
C TRP A 64 -1.38 -0.65 -2.46
N ALA A 65 -0.76 -0.81 -1.28
CA ALA A 65 -0.16 -2.08 -0.89
C ALA A 65 -1.19 -3.21 -0.84
N ASN A 66 -2.41 -2.92 -0.35
CA ASN A 66 -3.52 -3.86 -0.35
C ASN A 66 -3.88 -4.36 -1.75
N ILE A 67 -4.06 -3.46 -2.71
CA ILE A 67 -4.31 -3.81 -4.11
C ILE A 67 -3.16 -4.66 -4.67
N LEU A 68 -1.91 -4.33 -4.34
CA LEU A 68 -0.75 -5.10 -4.83
C LEU A 68 -0.69 -6.50 -4.20
N VAL A 69 -1.11 -6.68 -2.95
CA VAL A 69 -1.28 -7.99 -2.32
C VAL A 69 -2.30 -8.82 -3.09
N GLU A 70 -3.49 -8.27 -3.32
CA GLU A 70 -4.55 -8.95 -4.08
C GLU A 70 -4.12 -9.27 -5.52
N ALA A 71 -3.40 -8.34 -6.16
CA ALA A 71 -2.90 -8.52 -7.52
C ALA A 71 -1.75 -9.55 -7.63
N CYS A 72 -1.06 -9.84 -6.53
CA CYS A 72 0.01 -10.85 -6.50
C CYS A 72 -0.52 -12.27 -6.25
N ASP A 73 -1.82 -12.44 -5.95
CA ASP A 73 -2.33 -13.70 -5.41
C ASP A 73 -2.47 -14.85 -6.44
N ALA A 74 -2.40 -16.08 -5.92
CA ALA A 74 -2.48 -17.41 -6.51
C ALA A 74 -1.22 -18.04 -7.13
N ARG A 75 -0.23 -17.31 -7.68
CA ARG A 75 0.92 -17.96 -8.39
C ARG A 75 2.31 -17.30 -8.29
N ASN A 76 2.56 -16.40 -7.32
CA ASN A 76 3.83 -15.65 -7.24
C ASN A 76 4.18 -14.92 -8.57
N LYS A 77 3.16 -14.55 -9.34
CA LYS A 77 3.34 -13.81 -10.60
C LYS A 77 3.47 -12.33 -10.25
N GLN A 78 4.30 -11.62 -11.02
CA GLN A 78 4.27 -10.16 -10.95
C GLN A 78 2.84 -9.69 -11.25
N PRO A 79 2.34 -8.68 -10.52
CA PRO A 79 0.98 -8.23 -10.71
C PRO A 79 0.83 -7.70 -12.14
N ASN A 80 -0.22 -8.14 -12.81
CA ASN A 80 -0.54 -7.70 -14.16
C ASN A 80 -1.01 -6.23 -14.07
N PRO A 81 -0.36 -5.27 -14.77
CA PRO A 81 -0.73 -3.86 -14.70
C PRO A 81 -2.20 -3.59 -15.00
N THR A 82 -2.78 -4.25 -16.02
CA THR A 82 -4.20 -4.09 -16.37
C THR A 82 -5.12 -4.62 -15.27
N PHE A 83 -4.71 -5.68 -14.58
CA PHE A 83 -5.47 -6.20 -13.45
C PHE A 83 -5.39 -5.28 -12.24
N VAL A 84 -4.22 -4.71 -11.96
CA VAL A 84 -4.01 -3.70 -10.91
C VAL A 84 -4.86 -2.46 -11.17
N ASP A 85 -4.86 -1.94 -12.40
CA ASP A 85 -5.67 -0.76 -12.77
C ASP A 85 -7.17 -1.04 -12.59
N ARG A 86 -7.63 -2.24 -12.96
CA ARG A 86 -9.03 -2.65 -12.73
C ARG A 86 -9.36 -2.73 -11.25
N LEU A 87 -8.52 -3.39 -10.44
CA LEU A 87 -8.71 -3.47 -8.99
C LEU A 87 -8.70 -2.09 -8.34
N ALA A 88 -7.85 -1.18 -8.79
CA ALA A 88 -7.80 0.18 -8.29
C ALA A 88 -9.09 0.95 -8.59
N GLY A 89 -9.64 0.82 -9.81
CA GLY A 89 -10.94 1.40 -10.16
C GLY A 89 -12.07 0.85 -9.27
N GLU A 90 -12.18 -0.48 -9.18
CA GLU A 90 -13.18 -1.15 -8.34
C GLU A 90 -13.06 -0.74 -6.86
N ARG A 91 -11.82 -0.54 -6.37
CA ARG A 91 -11.58 -0.09 -5.00
C ARG A 91 -11.98 1.37 -4.77
N ILE A 92 -11.71 2.25 -5.74
CA ILE A 92 -12.13 3.66 -5.65
C ILE A 92 -13.65 3.75 -5.58
N ASP A 93 -14.36 3.05 -6.46
CA ASP A 93 -15.83 3.04 -6.48
C ASP A 93 -16.39 2.56 -5.13
N MET A 94 -15.88 1.44 -4.61
CA MET A 94 -16.27 0.92 -3.30
C MET A 94 -16.02 1.93 -2.16
N LEU A 95 -14.85 2.58 -2.14
CA LEU A 95 -14.52 3.55 -1.10
C LEU A 95 -15.42 4.80 -1.18
N LEU A 96 -15.82 5.24 -2.38
CA LEU A 96 -16.74 6.35 -2.56
C LEU A 96 -18.16 6.01 -2.08
N ASP A 97 -18.61 4.78 -2.31
CA ASP A 97 -19.90 4.28 -1.77
C ASP A 97 -19.88 4.25 -0.25
N LEU A 98 -18.80 3.73 0.36
CA LEU A 98 -18.62 3.73 1.81
C LEU A 98 -18.51 5.14 2.39
N TYR A 99 -17.83 6.06 1.69
CA TYR A 99 -17.75 7.46 2.11
C TYR A 99 -19.13 8.09 2.20
N SER A 100 -19.95 7.87 1.17
CA SER A 100 -21.33 8.35 1.11
C SER A 100 -22.20 7.78 2.24
N LEU A 101 -21.93 6.54 2.66
CA LEU A 101 -22.59 5.92 3.82
C LEU A 101 -22.12 6.54 5.13
N ALA A 102 -20.80 6.69 5.34
CA ALA A 102 -20.23 7.32 6.53
C ALA A 102 -20.75 8.75 6.73
N GLU A 103 -20.84 9.53 5.65
CA GLU A 103 -21.41 10.87 5.67
C GLU A 103 -22.88 10.88 6.10
N LYS A 104 -23.71 9.98 5.58
CA LYS A 104 -25.13 9.85 5.99
C LYS A 104 -25.29 9.46 7.46
N LEU A 105 -24.33 8.72 8.01
CA LEU A 105 -24.34 8.30 9.41
C LEU A 105 -23.71 9.34 10.35
N GLY A 106 -23.07 10.40 9.81
CA GLY A 106 -22.35 11.39 10.60
C GLY A 106 -21.08 10.86 11.26
N ASP A 107 -20.52 9.76 10.76
CA ASP A 107 -19.31 9.14 11.29
C ASP A 107 -18.06 9.81 10.69
N GLU A 108 -17.62 10.88 11.33
CA GLU A 108 -16.47 11.68 10.86
C GLU A 108 -15.14 10.92 10.96
N GLU A 109 -14.98 10.01 11.92
CA GLU A 109 -13.75 9.21 12.03
C GLU A 109 -13.64 8.27 10.84
N TRP A 110 -14.72 7.54 10.54
CA TRP A 110 -14.76 6.63 9.41
C TRP A 110 -14.62 7.37 8.07
N LYS A 111 -15.29 8.52 7.93
CA LYS A 111 -15.18 9.37 6.73
C LYS A 111 -13.72 9.82 6.48
N ASN A 112 -13.01 10.21 7.54
CA ASN A 112 -11.61 10.62 7.45
C ASN A 112 -10.68 9.45 7.09
N ASP A 113 -10.93 8.25 7.63
CA ASP A 113 -10.18 7.05 7.25
C ASP A 113 -10.35 6.73 5.75
N ILE A 114 -11.58 6.72 5.26
CA ILE A 114 -11.88 6.48 3.84
C ILE A 114 -11.22 7.55 2.96
N SER A 115 -11.30 8.83 3.34
CA SER A 115 -10.67 9.93 2.61
C SER A 115 -9.15 9.76 2.47
N LYS A 116 -8.49 9.32 3.54
CA LYS A 116 -7.06 9.01 3.53
C LYS A 116 -6.75 7.86 2.57
N ARG A 117 -7.54 6.78 2.58
CA ARG A 117 -7.38 5.63 1.67
C ARG A 117 -7.57 6.04 0.20
N LEU A 118 -8.58 6.85 -0.09
CA LEU A 118 -8.81 7.43 -1.44
C LEU A 118 -7.63 8.29 -1.92
N THR A 119 -7.01 9.06 -1.02
CA THR A 119 -5.83 9.89 -1.35
C THR A 119 -4.64 9.03 -1.78
N GLN A 120 -4.41 7.90 -1.10
CA GLN A 120 -3.36 6.94 -1.47
C GLN A 120 -3.55 6.39 -2.89
N LEU A 121 -4.78 6.18 -3.34
CA LEU A 121 -5.09 5.71 -4.70
C LEU A 121 -4.99 6.82 -5.76
N SER A 122 -5.44 8.03 -5.41
CA SER A 122 -5.46 9.19 -6.31
C SER A 122 -4.06 9.62 -6.74
N HIS A 123 -3.10 9.59 -5.82
CA HIS A 123 -1.69 9.89 -6.10
C HIS A 123 -1.08 8.85 -7.04
N THR A 124 -1.57 7.61 -6.99
CA THR A 124 -1.00 6.48 -7.73
C THR A 124 -1.50 6.39 -9.17
N ALA A 125 -2.77 6.74 -9.42
CA ALA A 125 -3.33 6.82 -10.78
C ALA A 125 -2.60 7.87 -11.66
N SER A 126 -1.93 8.86 -11.07
CA SER A 126 -1.08 9.81 -11.80
C SER A 126 0.29 9.19 -12.14
N ILE A 127 0.89 8.45 -11.20
CA ILE A 127 2.27 7.92 -11.32
C ILE A 127 2.33 6.64 -12.19
N HIS A 128 1.32 5.76 -12.13
CA HIS A 128 1.31 4.51 -12.91
C HIS A 128 1.26 4.77 -14.43
N ARG A 129 0.55 5.82 -14.85
CA ARG A 129 0.54 6.28 -16.26
C ARG A 129 1.91 6.72 -16.77
N SER A 130 2.77 7.25 -15.91
CA SER A 130 4.14 7.65 -16.29
C SER A 130 5.14 6.49 -16.29
N ALA A 131 4.92 5.47 -15.45
CA ALA A 131 5.82 4.32 -15.33
C ALA A 131 5.61 3.24 -16.42
N ILE A 132 4.43 3.18 -17.04
CA ILE A 132 4.14 2.26 -18.16
C ILE A 132 4.59 2.84 -19.52
N ALA A 133 4.83 4.15 -19.60
CA ALA A 133 5.26 4.83 -20.82
C ALA A 133 6.78 4.76 -21.07
N GLN A 134 7.52 3.90 -20.37
CA GLN A 134 8.98 3.70 -20.51
C GLN A 134 9.34 2.22 -20.71
#